data_AF-A0AA89BR35-F1
#
_entry.id   AF-A0AA89BR35-F1
#
_cell.length_a   1.000
_cell.length_b   1.000
_cell.length_c   1.000
_cell.angle_alpha   90.00
_cell.angle_beta   90.00
_cell.angle_gamma   90.00
#
_symmetry.space_group_name_H-M   'P 1'
#
loop_
_entity.id
_entity.type
_entity.pdbx_description
1 polymer ?
#
loop_
_entity_poly.entity_id
_entity_poly.type
_entity_poly.pdbx_seq_one_letter_code
_entity_poly.pdbx_strand_id
1 'polypeptide(L)' 'MLAEEGRRAPLGRNGTPEEIAEAVGFLASDKASWITGENLVIDGGRHVISSGLYVCDQKYRTNFTDHIHGAPKL' A
#
# COMPACT_ATOMS: atom_id res chain seq x y z
N MET A 1 1.99 11.09 16.63
CA MET A 1 2.61 11.27 15.30
C MET A 1 2.58 9.99 14.46
N LEU A 2 2.93 8.81 14.98
CA LEU A 2 2.92 7.55 14.22
C LEU A 2 1.52 7.00 13.85
N ALA A 3 0.50 7.23 14.69
CA ALA A 3 -0.87 6.72 14.45
C ALA A 3 -1.52 7.30 13.17
N GLU A 4 -1.05 8.46 12.72
CA GLU A 4 -1.66 9.25 11.64
C GLU A 4 -1.28 8.70 10.24
N GLU A 5 -0.08 8.13 10.09
CA GLU A 5 0.43 7.72 8.77
C GLU A 5 -0.32 6.55 8.15
N GLY A 6 -0.91 5.68 8.98
CA GLY A 6 -1.72 4.55 8.53
C GLY A 6 -2.96 4.95 7.76
N ARG A 7 -3.51 6.16 8.02
CA ARG A 7 -4.71 6.66 7.33
C ARG A 7 -4.50 6.85 5.83
N ARG A 8 -3.25 7.05 5.41
CA ARG A 8 -2.88 7.23 3.99
C ARG A 8 -2.62 5.91 3.27
N ALA A 9 -2.49 4.79 4.00
CA ALA A 9 -2.46 3.49 3.38
C ALA A 9 -3.85 3.17 2.80
N PRO A 10 -3.94 2.44 1.67
CA PRO A 10 -5.21 1.93 1.17
C PRO A 10 -6.03 1.16 2.21
N LEU A 11 -5.37 0.43 3.12
CA LEU A 11 -6.03 -0.24 4.26
C LEU A 11 -6.57 0.72 5.33
N GLY A 12 -6.27 2.01 5.27
CA GLY A 12 -6.79 3.05 6.16
C GLY A 12 -6.31 2.99 7.60
N ARG A 13 -5.35 2.11 7.92
CA ARG A 13 -4.79 1.92 9.26
C ARG A 13 -3.31 1.59 9.22
N ASN A 14 -2.66 1.71 10.36
CA ASN A 14 -1.33 1.16 10.55
C ASN A 14 -1.39 -0.37 10.62
N GLY A 15 -0.34 -1.01 10.10
CA GLY A 15 -0.08 -2.41 10.37
C GLY A 15 0.35 -2.61 11.83
N THR A 16 0.15 -3.81 12.34
CA THR A 16 0.65 -4.21 13.67
C THR A 16 1.96 -4.99 13.55
N PRO A 17 2.80 -5.04 14.60
CA PRO A 17 4.01 -5.87 14.60
C PRO A 17 3.73 -7.34 14.29
N GLU A 18 2.60 -7.86 14.75
CA GLU A 18 2.18 -9.25 14.52
C GLU A 18 1.94 -9.53 13.04
N GLU A 19 1.38 -8.58 12.29
CA GLU A 19 1.18 -8.74 10.84
C GLU A 19 2.50 -8.83 10.08
N ILE A 20 3.54 -8.12 10.54
CA ILE A 20 4.90 -8.26 10.00
C ILE A 20 5.50 -9.60 10.40
N ALA A 21 5.32 -10.03 11.65
CA ALA A 21 5.82 -11.29 12.16
C ALA A 21 5.22 -12.50 11.41
N GLU A 22 3.93 -12.47 11.08
CA GLU A 22 3.28 -13.51 10.27
C GLU A 22 3.88 -13.61 8.87
N ALA A 23 4.17 -12.47 8.22
CA ALA A 23 4.80 -12.47 6.90
C ALA A 23 6.24 -12.99 6.94
N VAL A 24 7.02 -12.61 7.97
CA VAL A 24 8.35 -13.18 8.21
C VAL A 24 8.25 -14.69 8.49
N GLY A 25 7.28 -15.11 9.31
CA GLY A 25 7.01 -16.51 9.60
C GLY A 25 6.66 -17.32 8.34
N PHE A 26 5.89 -16.74 7.43
CA PHE A 26 5.63 -17.34 6.11
C PHE A 26 6.92 -17.53 5.31
N LEU A 27 7.75 -16.49 5.18
CA LEU A 27 9.02 -16.57 4.44
C LEU A 27 10.03 -17.53 5.07
N ALA A 28 9.98 -17.71 6.39
CA ALA A 28 10.83 -18.67 7.10
C ALA A 28 10.28 -20.11 7.07
N SER A 29 9.07 -20.33 6.58
CA SER A 29 8.43 -21.65 6.55
C SER A 29 8.70 -22.42 5.26
N ASP A 30 8.49 -23.73 5.28
CA ASP A 30 8.59 -24.61 4.10
C ASP A 30 7.67 -24.19 2.95
N LYS A 31 6.61 -23.43 3.24
CA LYS A 31 5.68 -22.89 2.23
C LYS A 31 6.35 -21.89 1.28
N ALA A 32 7.45 -21.27 1.70
CA ALA A 32 8.24 -20.34 0.91
C ALA A 32 9.47 -21.00 0.26
N SER A 33 9.56 -22.33 0.22
CA SER A 33 10.73 -23.09 -0.23
C SER A 33 11.25 -22.78 -1.65
N TRP A 34 10.44 -22.14 -2.50
CA TRP A 34 10.83 -21.71 -3.85
C TRP A 34 10.89 -20.19 -4.03
N ILE A 35 10.72 -19.42 -2.95
CA ILE A 35 10.74 -17.96 -2.97
C ILE A 35 12.14 -17.51 -2.54
N THR A 36 12.90 -16.94 -3.46
CA THR A 36 14.24 -16.40 -3.20
C THR A 36 14.51 -15.19 -4.07
N GLY A 37 15.33 -14.25 -3.59
CA GLY A 37 15.67 -13.01 -4.29
C GLY A 37 14.52 -11.99 -4.39
N GLU A 38 13.43 -12.19 -3.66
CA GLU A 38 12.22 -11.37 -3.73
C GLU A 38 12.13 -10.36 -2.56
N ASN A 39 11.50 -9.20 -2.81
CA ASN A 39 11.20 -8.21 -1.78
C ASN A 39 9.71 -8.20 -1.46
N LEU A 40 9.31 -8.86 -0.37
CA LEU A 40 7.91 -8.85 0.08
C LEU A 40 7.57 -7.54 0.80
N VAL A 41 6.86 -6.65 0.11
CA VAL A 41 6.42 -5.36 0.67
C VAL A 41 5.15 -5.53 1.51
N ILE A 42 5.21 -5.11 2.78
CA ILE A 42 4.10 -5.20 3.73
C ILE A 42 3.81 -3.81 4.31
N ASP A 43 3.00 -3.02 3.60
CA ASP A 43 2.78 -1.61 3.97
C ASP A 43 1.33 -1.13 3.85
N GLY A 44 0.39 -2.08 3.76
CA GLY A 44 -1.03 -1.80 3.59
C GLY A 44 -1.39 -1.20 2.24
N GLY A 45 -0.53 -1.36 1.22
CA GLY A 45 -0.75 -0.94 -0.16
C GLY A 45 -0.16 0.43 -0.52
N ARG A 46 0.65 1.03 0.36
CA ARG A 46 1.23 2.37 0.11
C ARG A 46 2.19 2.39 -1.08
N HIS A 47 2.98 1.33 -1.25
CA HIS A 47 4.00 1.22 -2.27
C HIS A 47 3.43 1.32 -3.69
N VAL A 48 2.27 0.70 -3.92
CA VAL A 48 1.65 0.69 -5.26
C VAL A 48 0.90 1.97 -5.57
N ILE A 49 0.37 2.69 -4.57
CA ILE A 49 -0.34 3.96 -4.80
C ILE A 49 0.58 5.16 -4.96
N SER A 50 1.76 5.19 -4.32
CA SER A 50 2.70 6.31 -4.50
C SER A 50 3.37 6.29 -5.88
N SER A 51 3.41 5.11 -6.50
CA SER A 51 4.09 4.85 -7.77
C SER A 51 3.26 5.24 -9.01
N GLY A 52 2.03 5.73 -8.85
CA GLY A 52 1.18 6.15 -9.98
C GLY A 52 0.71 5.02 -10.90
N LEU A 53 0.97 3.74 -10.54
CA LEU A 53 0.43 2.59 -11.25
C LEU A 53 -1.01 2.32 -10.78
N TYR A 54 -1.93 2.73 -11.63
CA TYR A 54 -3.36 2.43 -11.67
C TYR A 54 -3.83 1.27 -10.77
N VAL A 55 -4.49 1.59 -9.66
CA VAL A 55 -5.59 0.75 -9.18
C VAL A 55 -6.84 1.23 -9.91
N CYS A 56 -7.40 0.35 -10.73
CA CYS A 56 -8.72 0.57 -11.32
C CYS A 56 -9.76 0.62 -10.19
N ASP A 57 -10.23 1.85 -9.95
CA ASP A 57 -11.37 2.30 -9.12
C ASP A 57 -11.25 2.17 -7.59
N GLN A 58 -10.65 3.17 -6.95
CA GLN A 58 -11.12 3.67 -5.64
C GLN A 58 -12.14 4.77 -5.89
N LYS A 59 -13.41 4.40 -5.94
CA LYS A 59 -14.62 5.22 -6.12
C LYS A 59 -14.52 6.65 -5.56
N TYR A 60 -13.97 7.60 -6.35
CA TYR A 60 -13.89 9.06 -6.15
C TYR A 60 -13.05 9.52 -4.93
N ARG A 61 -12.17 10.53 -4.95
CA ARG A 61 -12.00 11.73 -5.80
C ARG A 61 -10.72 12.39 -5.27
N THR A 62 -9.59 12.42 -5.97
CA THR A 62 -9.17 13.52 -6.85
C THR A 62 -7.80 13.09 -7.37
N ASN A 63 -7.62 13.13 -8.69
CA ASN A 63 -6.41 12.65 -9.32
C ASN A 63 -5.39 13.79 -9.36
N PHE A 64 -4.11 13.45 -9.30
CA PHE A 64 -2.99 14.39 -9.47
C PHE A 64 -3.09 15.21 -10.78
N THR A 65 -3.83 14.71 -11.78
CA THR A 65 -4.13 15.42 -13.03
C THR A 65 -4.99 16.68 -12.86
N ASP A 66 -5.71 16.83 -11.75
CA ASP A 66 -6.53 18.01 -11.45
C ASP A 66 -5.68 19.28 -11.25
N HIS A 67 -4.35 19.17 -11.14
CA HIS A 67 -3.42 20.30 -11.00
C HIS A 67 -2.70 20.70 -12.30
N ILE A 68 -2.75 19.89 -13.37
CA ILE A 68 -2.00 20.19 -14.61
C ILE A 68 -2.88 20.83 -15.68
N HIS A 69 -4.20 20.59 -15.67
CA HIS A 69 -5.15 21.26 -16.54
C HIS A 69 -6.33 21.72 -15.70
N GLY A 70 -6.42 23.03 -15.44
CA GLY A 70 -7.49 23.61 -14.63
C GLY A 70 -8.87 23.21 -15.16
N ALA A 71 -9.57 22.37 -14.41
CA ALA A 71 -10.96 22.02 -14.65
C ALA A 71 -11.82 22.48 -13.45
N PRO A 72 -13.07 22.93 -13.69
CA PRO A 72 -13.91 23.52 -12.66
C PRO A 72 -14.41 22.47 -11.68
N LYS A 73 -14.42 22.85 -10.40
CA LYS A 73 -14.89 22.04 -9.28
C LYS A 73 -16.42 21.90 -9.34
N LEU A 74 -16.92 20.67 -9.52
CA LEU A 74 -18.28 20.24 -9.16
C LEU A 74 -18.22 19.38 -7.90
#